data_AF-A0A172TVI6-F1
#
_entry.id   AF-A0A172TVI6-F1
#
_cell.length_a   1.000
_cell.length_b   1.000
_cell.length_c   1.000
_cell.angle_alpha   90.00
_cell.angle_beta   90.00
_cell.angle_gamma   90.00
#
_symmetry.space_group_name_H-M   'P 1'
#
loop_
_entity.id
_entity.type
_entity.pdbx_description
1 polymer ?
#
loop_
_entity_poly.entity_id
_entity_poly.type
_entity_poly.pdbx_seq_one_letter_code
_entity_poly.pdbx_strand_id
1 'polypeptide(L)'
;MGIKRCSEQKRQTLEEFYAEFIPDKVKTFADVGTPMLKVLNLLNDTFPETEIYGLTSHATLLLLSEDSSLSPWFVAINGLEDEYYIEYLMTPDKEPWPNARVKGATKSLNELQQFIIIAMKESAGWSNSIELQRLYSDIKDAKH
;
A
#
# COMPACT_ATOMS: atom_id res chain seq x y z
N MET A 1 13.31 1.21 -8.67
CA MET A 1 13.41 0.21 -7.60
C MET A 1 12.00 -0.11 -7.16
N GLY A 2 11.67 -1.39 -7.03
CA GLY A 2 10.33 -1.80 -6.58
C GLY A 2 10.23 -1.80 -5.05
N ILE A 3 9.00 -1.98 -4.55
CA ILE A 3 8.74 -2.24 -3.13
C ILE A 3 9.57 -3.43 -2.65
N LYS A 4 10.19 -3.27 -1.48
CA LYS A 4 11.04 -4.28 -0.86
C LYS A 4 10.27 -5.03 0.21
N ARG A 5 10.38 -6.36 0.27
CA ARG A 5 9.90 -7.12 1.43
C ARG A 5 10.64 -6.66 2.69
N CYS A 6 9.93 -6.45 3.81
CA CYS A 6 10.58 -6.20 5.10
C CYS A 6 11.55 -7.35 5.43
N SER A 7 12.79 -7.03 5.79
CA SER A 7 13.89 -7.99 5.95
C SER A 7 13.71 -8.96 7.11
N GLU A 8 12.79 -8.67 8.03
CA GLU A 8 12.39 -9.58 9.10
C GLU A 8 11.48 -10.72 8.57
N GLN A 9 10.82 -10.55 7.43
CA GLN A 9 9.96 -11.56 6.79
C GLN A 9 10.70 -12.33 5.67
N LYS A 10 11.65 -13.18 6.07
CA LYS A 10 12.64 -13.84 5.17
C LYS A 10 12.14 -15.05 4.38
N ARG A 11 10.95 -15.57 4.68
CA ARG A 11 10.49 -16.86 4.13
C ARG A 11 10.30 -16.82 2.61
N GLN A 12 9.75 -15.73 2.10
CA GLN A 12 9.38 -15.58 0.69
C GLN A 12 9.25 -14.09 0.32
N THR A 13 9.31 -13.80 -0.98
CA THR A 13 9.04 -12.48 -1.57
C THR A 13 7.58 -12.06 -1.37
N LEU A 14 7.25 -10.80 -1.67
CA LEU A 14 5.86 -10.31 -1.61
C LEU A 14 5.00 -11.03 -2.66
N GLU A 15 5.54 -11.22 -3.86
CA GLU A 15 4.91 -11.88 -4.99
C GLU A 15 4.63 -13.35 -4.69
N GLU A 16 5.61 -14.08 -4.16
CA GLU A 16 5.42 -15.47 -3.72
C GLU A 16 4.37 -15.57 -2.62
N PHE A 17 4.36 -14.63 -1.65
CA PHE A 17 3.34 -14.61 -0.60
C PHE A 17 1.93 -14.45 -1.18
N TYR A 18 1.71 -13.52 -2.10
CA TYR A 18 0.38 -13.31 -2.68
C TYR A 18 -0.04 -14.38 -3.69
N ALA A 19 0.92 -15.03 -4.36
CA ALA A 19 0.63 -16.16 -5.24
C ALA A 19 -0.01 -17.34 -4.48
N GLU A 20 0.27 -17.52 -3.19
CA GLU A 20 -0.36 -18.56 -2.35
C GLU A 20 -1.88 -18.36 -2.16
N PHE A 21 -2.39 -17.13 -2.38
CA PHE A 21 -3.78 -16.73 -2.22
C PHE A 21 -4.56 -16.62 -3.54
N ILE A 22 -3.98 -17.03 -4.66
CA ILE A 22 -4.72 -17.19 -5.92
C ILE A 22 -5.55 -18.48 -5.82
N PRO A 23 -6.88 -18.43 -6.05
CA PRO A 23 -7.71 -19.63 -5.99
C PRO A 23 -7.25 -20.69 -6.99
N ASP A 24 -7.20 -21.93 -6.55
CA ASP A 24 -7.05 -23.10 -7.41
C ASP A 24 -8.38 -23.88 -7.45
N LYS A 25 -8.47 -24.91 -8.30
CA LYS A 25 -9.70 -25.71 -8.45
C LYS A 25 -10.13 -26.45 -7.17
N VAL A 26 -9.32 -26.45 -6.11
CA VAL A 26 -9.52 -27.20 -4.86
C VAL A 26 -9.82 -26.26 -3.68
N LYS A 27 -9.30 -25.04 -3.68
CA LYS A 27 -9.45 -24.05 -2.61
C LYS A 27 -10.68 -23.16 -2.84
N THR A 28 -11.60 -23.16 -1.88
CA THR A 28 -12.87 -22.40 -1.92
C THR A 28 -12.76 -20.98 -1.34
N PHE A 29 -11.56 -20.43 -1.18
CA PHE A 29 -11.38 -19.08 -0.63
C PHE A 29 -11.52 -18.03 -1.73
N ALA A 30 -12.01 -16.84 -1.34
CA ALA A 30 -12.08 -15.68 -2.23
C ALA A 30 -10.68 -15.25 -2.70
N ASP A 31 -10.60 -14.68 -3.91
CA ASP A 31 -9.32 -14.31 -4.54
C ASP A 31 -8.73 -13.05 -3.88
N VAL A 32 -7.66 -13.23 -3.12
CA VAL A 32 -6.86 -12.12 -2.57
C VAL A 32 -5.55 -11.95 -3.34
N GLY A 33 -5.04 -13.03 -3.92
CA GLY A 33 -3.74 -13.04 -4.58
C GLY A 33 -3.70 -12.18 -5.84
N THR A 34 -4.66 -12.38 -6.75
CA THR A 34 -4.70 -11.65 -8.02
C THR A 34 -4.76 -10.12 -7.85
N PRO A 35 -5.67 -9.55 -7.02
CA PRO A 35 -5.68 -8.11 -6.82
C PRO A 35 -4.40 -7.61 -6.14
N MET A 36 -3.86 -8.31 -5.15
CA MET A 36 -2.65 -7.85 -4.45
C MET A 36 -1.39 -7.88 -5.32
N LEU A 37 -1.26 -8.83 -6.26
CA LEU A 37 -0.19 -8.80 -7.26
C LEU A 37 -0.29 -7.57 -8.18
N LYS A 38 -1.50 -7.15 -8.53
CA LYS A 38 -1.71 -5.89 -9.27
C LYS A 38 -1.30 -4.67 -8.43
N VAL A 39 -1.55 -4.68 -7.12
CA VAL A 39 -1.10 -3.63 -6.20
C VAL A 39 0.43 -3.55 -6.17
N LEU A 40 1.14 -4.67 -6.11
CA LEU A 40 2.61 -4.66 -6.14
C LEU A 40 3.15 -4.05 -7.44
N ASN A 41 2.60 -4.45 -8.58
CA ASN A 41 2.97 -3.84 -9.88
C ASN A 41 2.68 -2.34 -9.91
N LEU A 42 1.50 -1.93 -9.44
CA LEU A 42 1.12 -0.52 -9.36
C LEU A 42 2.10 0.30 -8.52
N LEU A 43 2.52 -0.23 -7.36
CA LEU A 43 3.49 0.43 -6.50
C LEU A 43 4.86 0.56 -7.18
N ASN A 44 5.33 -0.51 -7.82
CA ASN A 44 6.61 -0.53 -8.54
C ASN A 44 6.63 0.46 -9.70
N ASP A 45 5.52 0.56 -10.45
CA ASP A 45 5.39 1.47 -11.59
C ASP A 45 5.21 2.92 -11.14
N THR A 46 4.51 3.15 -10.03
CA THR A 46 4.22 4.49 -9.51
C THR A 46 5.42 5.11 -8.79
N PHE A 47 6.20 4.31 -8.08
CA PHE A 47 7.28 4.78 -7.21
C PHE A 47 8.64 4.13 -7.53
N PRO A 48 9.19 4.33 -8.74
CA PRO A 48 10.50 3.79 -9.09
C PRO A 48 11.65 4.38 -8.26
N GLU A 49 11.50 5.53 -7.60
CA GLU A 49 12.59 6.17 -6.85
C GLU A 49 12.37 6.12 -5.32
N THR A 50 11.12 6.16 -4.87
CA THR A 50 10.80 6.15 -3.44
C THR A 50 11.05 4.78 -2.83
N GLU A 51 11.86 4.73 -1.77
CA GLU A 51 12.05 3.50 -1.03
C GLU A 51 10.82 3.18 -0.18
N ILE A 52 10.23 2.00 -0.43
CA ILE A 52 9.03 1.50 0.25
C ILE A 52 9.31 0.07 0.70
N TYR A 53 8.98 -0.22 1.94
CA TYR A 53 9.04 -1.57 2.49
C TYR A 53 7.63 -2.13 2.71
N GLY A 54 7.43 -3.39 2.35
CA GLY A 54 6.17 -4.13 2.47
C GLY A 54 6.27 -5.21 3.54
N LEU A 55 5.38 -5.12 4.53
CA LEU A 55 5.16 -6.14 5.55
C LEU A 55 3.77 -6.77 5.34
N THR A 56 3.67 -8.09 5.32
CA THR A 56 2.36 -8.75 5.17
C THR A 56 1.85 -9.29 6.49
N SER A 57 0.60 -8.98 6.84
CA SER A 57 -0.12 -9.53 8.01
C SER A 57 -1.55 -9.87 7.61
N HIS A 58 -1.99 -11.12 7.79
CA HIS A 58 -3.33 -11.59 7.41
C HIS A 58 -3.74 -11.19 5.99
N ALA A 59 -2.85 -11.42 5.01
CA ALA A 59 -2.98 -11.02 3.61
C ALA A 59 -3.09 -9.50 3.32
N THR A 60 -3.00 -8.64 4.33
CA THR A 60 -2.90 -7.18 4.14
C THR A 60 -1.45 -6.79 3.88
N LEU A 61 -1.22 -5.90 2.90
CA LEU A 61 0.07 -5.26 2.66
C LEU A 61 0.16 -4.00 3.51
N LEU A 62 1.11 -3.97 4.43
CA LEU A 62 1.45 -2.79 5.24
C LEU A 62 2.67 -2.11 4.61
N LEU A 63 2.56 -0.82 4.33
CA LEU A 63 3.65 0.00 3.80
C LEU A 63 4.39 0.71 4.94
N LEU A 64 5.71 0.55 4.93
CA LEU A 64 6.64 1.11 5.90
C LEU A 64 7.63 2.03 5.17
N SER A 65 8.04 3.10 5.85
CA SER A 65 9.12 3.98 5.39
C SER A 65 10.52 3.46 5.77
N GLU A 66 10.59 2.50 6.68
CA GLU A 66 11.83 1.92 7.20
C GLU A 66 11.76 0.39 7.17
N ASP A 67 12.92 -0.26 7.04
CA ASP A 67 13.02 -1.72 7.00
C ASP A 67 12.97 -2.34 8.40
N SER A 68 11.83 -2.19 9.08
CA SER A 68 11.64 -2.72 10.44
C SER A 68 10.18 -3.00 10.73
N SER A 69 9.88 -4.19 11.24
CA SER A 69 8.51 -4.53 11.64
C SER A 69 8.03 -3.77 12.87
N LEU A 70 8.96 -3.12 13.59
CA LEU A 70 8.68 -2.25 14.73
C LEU A 70 8.38 -0.80 14.30
N SER A 71 8.66 -0.45 13.03
CA SER A 71 8.31 0.87 12.51
C SER A 71 6.79 1.00 12.36
N PRO A 72 6.21 2.21 12.53
CA PRO A 72 4.81 2.42 12.23
C PRO A 72 4.48 2.06 10.78
N TRP A 73 3.40 1.32 10.57
CA TRP A 73 2.82 1.20 9.23
C TRP A 73 1.88 2.38 8.97
N PHE A 74 2.21 3.11 7.91
CA PHE A 74 1.53 4.35 7.57
C PHE A 74 0.33 4.10 6.68
N VAL A 75 0.40 3.08 5.82
CA VAL A 75 -0.64 2.70 4.86
C VAL A 75 -0.84 1.19 4.91
N ALA A 76 -2.10 0.75 4.89
CA ALA A 76 -2.46 -0.65 4.74
C ALA A 76 -3.36 -0.81 3.51
N ILE A 77 -3.08 -1.83 2.70
CA ILE A 77 -3.79 -2.13 1.45
C ILE A 77 -4.21 -3.59 1.46
N ASN A 78 -5.46 -3.83 1.12
CA ASN A 78 -6.02 -5.16 0.93
C ASN A 78 -6.75 -5.21 -0.42
N GLY A 79 -6.78 -6.38 -1.03
CA GLY A 79 -7.45 -6.65 -2.29
C GLY A 79 -8.27 -7.91 -2.14
N LEU A 80 -9.53 -7.86 -2.54
CA LEU A 80 -10.45 -8.98 -2.47
C LEU A 80 -11.31 -8.97 -3.73
N GLU A 81 -11.20 -10.02 -4.53
CA GLU A 81 -11.88 -10.18 -5.82
C GLU A 81 -11.61 -8.98 -6.76
N ASP A 82 -12.59 -8.11 -6.94
CA ASP A 82 -12.55 -6.94 -7.82
C ASP A 82 -12.44 -5.60 -7.08
N GLU A 83 -12.26 -5.62 -5.76
CA GLU A 83 -12.23 -4.43 -4.91
C GLU A 83 -10.92 -4.32 -4.11
N TYR A 84 -10.47 -3.07 -3.96
CA TYR A 84 -9.31 -2.70 -3.16
C TYR A 84 -9.75 -1.85 -1.98
N TYR A 85 -9.18 -2.14 -0.82
CA TYR A 85 -9.38 -1.39 0.40
C TYR A 85 -8.05 -0.78 0.82
N ILE A 86 -8.09 0.46 1.27
CA ILE A 86 -6.92 1.18 1.75
C ILE A 86 -7.25 1.93 3.02
N GLU A 87 -6.30 1.96 3.94
CA GLU A 87 -6.35 2.85 5.08
C GLU A 87 -4.99 3.48 5.36
N TYR A 88 -4.98 4.68 5.93
CA TYR A 88 -3.75 5.34 6.33
C TYR A 88 -3.87 6.02 7.69
N LEU A 89 -2.73 6.13 8.38
CA LEU A 89 -2.61 6.77 9.68
C LEU A 89 -2.60 8.30 9.52
N MET A 90 -3.50 9.00 10.23
CA MET A 90 -3.48 10.46 10.27
C MET A 90 -2.28 10.95 11.09
N THR A 91 -1.75 12.12 10.73
CA THR A 91 -0.69 12.76 11.51
C THR A 91 -1.23 13.27 12.85
N PRO A 92 -0.41 13.34 13.91
CA PRO A 92 -0.85 13.75 15.25
C PRO A 92 -1.49 15.15 15.32
N ASP A 93 -1.15 16.05 14.40
CA ASP A 93 -1.73 17.40 14.31
C ASP A 93 -3.14 17.43 13.70
N LYS A 94 -3.55 16.35 13.02
CA LYS A 94 -4.85 16.23 12.33
C LYS A 94 -5.78 15.20 12.96
N GLU A 95 -5.28 14.31 13.81
CA GLU A 95 -6.08 13.20 14.32
C GLU A 95 -7.14 13.67 15.34
N PRO A 96 -8.43 13.28 15.19
CA PRO A 96 -9.47 13.61 16.16
C PRO A 96 -9.36 12.82 17.47
N TRP A 97 -8.67 11.68 17.45
CA TRP A 97 -8.29 10.86 18.59
C TRP A 97 -7.01 10.09 18.24
N PRO A 98 -6.26 9.59 19.24
CA PRO A 98 -4.99 8.90 19.00
C PRO A 98 -5.10 7.74 18.02
N ASN A 99 -4.20 7.73 17.03
CA ASN A 99 -4.10 6.74 15.96
C ASN A 99 -5.32 6.70 15.01
N ALA A 100 -6.00 7.83 14.79
CA ALA A 100 -7.11 7.88 13.85
C ALA A 100 -6.65 7.49 12.43
N ARG A 101 -7.51 6.76 11.73
CA ARG A 101 -7.24 6.27 10.37
C ARG A 101 -8.33 6.72 9.41
N VAL A 102 -7.92 7.07 8.20
CA VAL A 102 -8.83 7.31 7.08
C VAL A 102 -8.91 6.04 6.25
N LYS A 103 -10.11 5.68 5.80
CA LYS A 103 -10.39 4.48 5.01
C LYS A 103 -10.98 4.84 3.66
N GLY A 104 -10.65 4.06 2.64
CA GLY A 104 -11.23 4.16 1.30
C GLY A 104 -11.36 2.78 0.66
N ALA A 105 -12.22 2.69 -0.35
CA ALA A 105 -12.38 1.51 -1.18
C ALA A 105 -12.58 1.93 -2.64
N THR A 106 -12.12 1.13 -3.58
CA THR A 106 -12.34 1.34 -5.01
C THR A 106 -12.18 0.03 -5.79
N LYS A 107 -12.83 -0.07 -6.94
CA LYS A 107 -12.64 -1.15 -7.93
C LYS A 107 -11.65 -0.77 -9.04
N SER A 108 -11.15 0.46 -9.05
CA SER A 108 -10.29 1.01 -10.10
C SER A 108 -8.84 1.09 -9.63
N LEU A 109 -7.92 0.48 -10.40
CA LEU A 109 -6.48 0.61 -10.13
C LEU A 109 -6.00 2.07 -10.24
N ASN A 110 -6.57 2.86 -11.16
CA ASN A 110 -6.20 4.26 -11.31
C ASN A 110 -6.64 5.10 -10.10
N GLU A 111 -7.82 4.84 -9.55
CA GLU A 111 -8.26 5.50 -8.32
C GLU A 111 -7.44 5.03 -7.12
N LEU A 112 -7.13 3.73 -7.05
CA LEU A 112 -6.28 3.18 -6.00
C LEU A 112 -4.89 3.85 -6.02
N GLN A 113 -4.31 4.05 -7.20
CA GLN A 113 -3.04 4.77 -7.36
C GLN A 113 -3.10 6.15 -6.70
N GLN A 114 -4.16 6.91 -6.98
CA GLN A 114 -4.36 8.23 -6.38
C GLN A 114 -4.53 8.13 -4.86
N PHE A 115 -5.28 7.14 -4.38
CA PHE A 115 -5.45 6.92 -2.94
C PHE A 115 -4.13 6.59 -2.25
N ILE A 116 -3.28 5.77 -2.86
CA ILE A 116 -1.95 5.43 -2.32
C ILE A 116 -1.09 6.69 -2.24
N ILE A 117 -1.02 7.50 -3.31
CA ILE A 117 -0.25 8.75 -3.31
C ILE A 117 -0.73 9.70 -2.22
N ILE A 118 -2.04 9.88 -2.08
CA ILE A 118 -2.63 10.71 -1.01
C ILE A 118 -2.31 10.13 0.37
N ALA A 119 -2.51 8.83 0.57
CA ALA A 119 -2.27 8.12 1.82
C ALA A 119 -0.80 8.26 2.28
N MET A 120 0.16 8.02 1.38
CA MET A 120 1.58 8.18 1.65
C MET A 120 1.94 9.64 1.97
N LYS A 121 1.33 10.60 1.27
CA LYS A 121 1.58 12.03 1.49
C LYS A 121 1.01 12.54 2.82
N GLU A 122 -0.23 12.17 3.14
CA GLU A 122 -0.98 12.69 4.29
C GLU A 122 -0.58 11.99 5.60
N SER A 123 -0.06 10.76 5.54
CA SER A 123 0.50 10.06 6.71
C SER A 123 1.91 10.53 7.11
N ALA A 124 2.56 11.32 6.23
CA ALA A 124 3.90 11.86 6.42
C ALA A 124 5.05 10.83 6.56
N GLY A 125 4.80 9.54 6.33
CA GLY A 125 5.82 8.48 6.42
C GLY A 125 6.99 8.65 5.44
N TRP A 126 6.74 9.29 4.28
CA TRP A 126 7.75 9.54 3.23
C TRP A 126 7.94 11.03 2.96
N SER A 127 7.97 11.85 4.01
CA SER A 127 8.06 13.32 3.90
C SER A 127 9.23 13.83 3.05
N ASN A 128 10.34 13.08 3.02
CA ASN A 128 11.54 13.41 2.25
C ASN A 128 11.52 12.91 0.78
N SER A 129 10.47 12.20 0.34
CA SER A 129 10.38 11.73 -1.06
C SER A 129 9.98 12.86 -2.00
N ILE A 130 10.91 13.26 -2.89
CA ILE A 130 10.67 14.25 -3.94
C ILE A 130 9.68 13.71 -4.98
N GLU A 131 9.80 12.43 -5.34
CA GLU A 131 8.90 11.74 -6.27
C GLU A 131 7.45 11.79 -5.78
N LEU A 132 7.22 11.46 -4.50
CA LEU A 132 5.89 11.52 -3.89
C LEU A 132 5.32 12.94 -3.89
N GLN A 133 6.15 13.95 -3.61
CA GLN A 133 5.72 15.35 -3.64
C GLN A 133 5.26 15.77 -5.04
N ARG A 134 6.02 15.40 -6.08
CA ARG A 134 5.65 15.66 -7.48
C ARG A 134 4.32 14.97 -7.83
N LEU A 135 4.22 13.66 -7.58
CA LEU A 135 3.02 12.88 -7.89
C LEU A 135 1.77 13.43 -7.19
N TYR A 136 1.90 13.89 -5.94
CA TYR A 136 0.77 14.49 -5.21
C TYR A 136 0.35 15.84 -5.79
N SER A 137 1.30 16.69 -6.20
CA SER A 137 1.00 17.95 -6.89
C SER A 137 0.25 17.71 -8.19
N ASP A 138 0.68 16.74 -9.00
CA ASP A 138 0.02 16.40 -10.27
C ASP A 138 -1.46 16.00 -10.07
N ILE A 139 -1.76 15.26 -8.99
CA ILE A 139 -3.15 14.91 -8.62
C ILE A 139 -3.97 16.14 -8.23
N LYS A 140 -3.37 17.10 -7.52
CA LYS A 140 -4.06 18.32 -7.09
C LYS A 140 -4.36 19.24 -8.26
N ASP A 141 -3.41 19.38 -9.17
CA ASP A 141 -3.56 20.22 -10.36
C ASP A 141 -4.58 19.65 -11.34
N ALA A 142 -4.69 18.32 -11.46
CA ALA A 142 -5.70 17.66 -12.29
C ALA A 142 -7.15 17.82 -11.78
N LYS A 143 -7.36 18.33 -10.56
CA LYS A 143 -8.68 18.58 -9.97
C LYS A 143 -9.14 20.04 -10.10
N HIS A 144 -8.35 20.90 -10.76
CA HIS A 144 -8.64 22.30 -11.04
C HIS A 144 -8.70 22.56 -12.55
#